data_AF-A0A1S2IFC1-F1
#
_entry.id   AF-A0A1S2IFC1-F1
#
_cell.length_a   1.000
_cell.length_b   1.000
_cell.length_c   1.000
_cell.angle_alpha   90.00
_cell.angle_beta   90.00
_cell.angle_gamma   90.00
#
_symmetry.space_group_name_H-M   'P 1'
#
loop_
_entity.id
_entity.type
_entity.pdbx_description
1 polymer ?
#
loop_
_entity_poly.entity_id
_entity_poly.type
_entity_poly.pdbx_seq_one_letter_code
_entity_poly.pdbx_strand_id
1 'polypeptide(L)'
;MARTSLNIDGAGLEALLADLATVKTEFESGDSSASATAEACGHARLAAKVTSFATNWNDRRAKLAEQITELGEALSTIDKTFTEVDGELEGVLIGGDK
;
A
#
# COMPACT_ATOMS: atom_id res chain seq x y z
N MET A 1 4.91 -14.05 -31.57
CA MET A 1 4.20 -14.11 -30.28
C MET A 1 5.24 -14.13 -29.18
N ALA A 2 5.66 -12.96 -28.68
CA ALA A 2 6.62 -12.90 -27.57
C ALA A 2 5.94 -13.46 -26.32
N ARG A 3 6.41 -14.60 -25.81
CA ARG A 3 6.02 -15.06 -24.47
C ARG A 3 6.75 -14.13 -23.50
N THR A 4 6.03 -13.15 -22.95
CA THR A 4 6.54 -12.36 -21.83
C THR A 4 6.75 -13.31 -20.67
N SER A 5 7.98 -13.79 -20.46
CA SER A 5 8.35 -14.54 -19.27
C SER A 5 8.32 -13.56 -18.10
N LEU A 6 7.21 -13.57 -17.37
CA LEU A 6 7.08 -12.83 -16.12
C LEU A 6 7.78 -13.65 -15.04
N ASN A 7 9.00 -13.28 -14.69
CA ASN A 7 9.72 -13.91 -13.57
C ASN A 7 9.26 -13.21 -12.29
N ILE A 8 8.43 -13.85 -11.49
CA ILE A 8 8.01 -13.32 -10.18
C ILE A 8 9.00 -13.79 -9.12
N ASP A 9 9.63 -12.83 -8.46
CA ASP A 9 10.40 -13.06 -7.23
C ASP A 9 9.43 -12.98 -6.04
N GLY A 10 9.01 -14.13 -5.52
CA GLY A 10 8.09 -14.21 -4.39
C GLY A 10 8.63 -13.51 -3.14
N ALA A 11 9.93 -13.61 -2.87
CA ALA A 11 10.55 -12.90 -1.74
C ALA A 11 10.54 -11.38 -1.96
N GLY A 12 10.75 -10.94 -3.20
CA GLY A 12 10.63 -9.53 -3.58
C GLY A 12 9.20 -9.00 -3.45
N LEU A 13 8.20 -9.82 -3.75
CA LEU A 13 6.78 -9.47 -3.64
C LEU A 13 6.32 -9.38 -2.18
N GLU A 14 6.75 -10.30 -1.33
CA GLU A 14 6.53 -10.24 0.13
C GLU A 14 7.16 -8.99 0.75
N ALA A 15 8.40 -8.66 0.36
CA ALA A 15 9.08 -7.45 0.82
C ALA A 15 8.31 -6.18 0.40
N LEU A 16 7.85 -6.13 -0.85
CA LEU A 16 7.04 -5.01 -1.35
C LEU A 16 5.72 -4.86 -0.58
N LEU A 17 5.03 -5.97 -0.26
CA LEU A 17 3.80 -5.94 0.55
C LEU A 17 4.07 -5.40 1.97
N ALA A 18 5.20 -5.79 2.58
CA ALA A 18 5.61 -5.28 3.89
C ALA A 18 5.94 -3.77 3.86
N ASP A 19 6.61 -3.31 2.81
CA ASP A 19 6.91 -1.90 2.59
C ASP A 19 5.61 -1.08 2.43
N LEU A 20 4.66 -1.57 1.62
CA LEU A 20 3.36 -0.93 1.44
C LEU A 20 2.58 -0.84 2.76
N ALA A 21 2.59 -1.89 3.58
CA ALA A 21 1.96 -1.89 4.89
C ALA A 21 2.61 -0.85 5.84
N THR A 22 3.94 -0.71 5.77
CA THR A 22 4.68 0.31 6.54
C THR A 22 4.29 1.71 6.10
N VAL A 23 4.32 1.99 4.80
CA VAL A 23 3.95 3.31 4.25
C VAL A 23 2.49 3.66 4.56
N LYS A 24 1.57 2.69 4.49
CA LYS A 24 0.18 2.87 4.92
C LYS A 24 0.10 3.28 6.39
N THR A 25 0.81 2.57 7.27
CA THR A 25 0.83 2.86 8.72
C THR A 25 1.35 4.27 8.99
N GLU A 26 2.38 4.72 8.28
CA GLU A 26 2.89 6.10 8.38
C GLU A 26 1.82 7.12 7.93
N PHE A 27 1.10 6.85 6.84
CA PHE A 27 -0.01 7.67 6.40
C PHE A 27 -1.24 7.60 7.31
N GLU A 28 -1.40 6.61 8.17
CA GLU A 28 -2.50 6.54 9.15
C GLU A 28 -2.10 7.16 10.50
N SER A 29 -0.84 7.07 10.90
CA SER A 29 -0.35 7.46 12.24
C SER A 29 0.02 8.93 12.42
N GLY A 30 0.26 9.69 11.34
CA GLY A 30 0.49 11.13 11.44
C GLY A 30 -0.61 11.82 12.25
N ASP A 31 -0.25 12.43 13.37
CA ASP A 31 -1.21 13.10 14.24
C ASP A 31 -1.60 14.48 13.69
N SER A 32 -2.88 14.85 13.84
CA SER A 32 -3.39 16.15 13.41
C SER A 32 -3.13 17.22 14.47
N SER A 33 -1.87 17.65 14.60
CA SER A 33 -1.48 18.80 15.44
C SER A 33 -1.96 20.17 14.90
N ALA A 34 -2.94 20.15 14.01
CA ALA A 34 -3.50 21.27 13.29
C ALA A 34 -4.14 22.32 14.20
N SER A 35 -4.84 21.87 15.26
CA SER A 35 -5.48 22.77 16.22
C SER A 35 -4.44 23.53 17.03
N ALA A 36 -3.46 22.83 17.61
CA ALA A 36 -2.37 23.42 18.37
C ALA A 36 -1.53 24.39 17.51
N THR A 37 -1.25 24.03 16.26
CA THR A 37 -0.51 24.89 15.32
C THR A 37 -1.33 26.12 14.92
N ALA A 38 -2.64 25.97 14.70
CA ALA A 38 -3.53 27.09 14.36
C ALA A 38 -3.68 28.08 15.54
N GLU A 39 -3.78 27.58 16.77
CA GLU A 39 -3.84 28.40 17.99
C GLU A 39 -2.54 29.19 18.22
N ALA A 40 -1.38 28.61 17.91
CA ALA A 40 -0.08 29.26 18.03
C ALA A 40 0.17 30.39 17.02
N CYS A 41 -0.62 30.49 15.94
CA CYS A 41 -0.39 31.46 14.86
C CYS A 41 -0.70 32.92 15.25
N GLY A 42 -1.47 33.17 16.32
CA GLY A 42 -1.80 34.52 16.81
C GLY A 42 -2.63 35.41 15.87
N HIS A 43 -2.94 34.95 14.64
CA HIS A 43 -3.67 35.70 13.63
C HIS A 43 -4.76 34.83 12.99
N ALA A 44 -6.03 35.26 13.11
CA ALA A 44 -7.21 34.46 12.75
C ALA A 44 -7.21 33.94 11.30
N ARG A 45 -6.76 34.76 10.34
CA ARG A 45 -6.71 34.35 8.92
C ARG A 45 -5.63 33.29 8.65
N LEU A 46 -4.52 33.34 9.40
CA LEU A 46 -3.44 32.36 9.28
C LEU A 46 -3.87 31.04 9.93
N ALA A 47 -4.46 31.11 11.13
CA ALA A 47 -5.06 29.97 11.80
C ALA A 47 -6.05 29.23 10.88
N ALA A 48 -6.99 29.96 10.25
CA ALA A 48 -7.95 29.37 9.32
C ALA A 48 -7.28 28.67 8.11
N LYS A 49 -6.17 29.23 7.60
CA LYS A 49 -5.40 28.60 6.51
C LYS A 49 -4.67 27.34 6.96
N VAL A 50 -4.07 27.34 8.14
CA VAL A 50 -3.42 26.17 8.74
C VAL A 50 -4.41 25.05 8.99
N THR A 51 -5.58 25.37 9.56
CA THR A 51 -6.66 24.39 9.77
C THR A 51 -7.13 23.82 8.44
N SER A 52 -7.41 24.66 7.44
CA SER A 52 -7.85 24.20 6.11
C SER A 52 -6.80 23.32 5.41
N PHE A 53 -5.52 23.68 5.52
CA PHE A 53 -4.43 22.86 4.99
C PHE A 53 -4.39 21.50 5.67
N ALA A 54 -4.44 21.46 7.00
CA ALA A 54 -4.36 20.21 7.75
C ALA A 54 -5.56 19.30 7.50
N THR A 55 -6.78 19.85 7.41
CA THR A 55 -7.96 19.07 7.00
C THR A 55 -7.78 18.49 5.60
N ASN A 56 -7.32 19.28 4.64
CA ASN A 56 -7.10 18.78 3.27
C ASN A 56 -5.98 17.72 3.22
N TRP A 57 -4.94 17.91 4.03
CA TRP A 57 -3.87 16.92 4.17
C TRP A 57 -4.41 15.61 4.74
N ASN A 58 -5.26 15.67 5.75
CA ASN A 58 -5.93 14.50 6.33
C ASN A 58 -6.78 13.73 5.30
N ASP A 59 -7.53 14.43 4.46
CA ASP A 59 -8.29 13.78 3.39
C ASP A 59 -7.36 13.13 2.35
N ARG A 60 -6.26 13.81 1.98
CA ARG A 60 -5.31 13.31 0.99
C ARG A 60 -4.56 12.06 1.45
N ARG A 61 -4.06 12.06 2.68
CA ARG A 61 -3.36 10.90 3.26
C ARG A 61 -4.30 9.70 3.42
N ALA A 62 -5.56 9.91 3.77
CA ALA A 62 -6.55 8.83 3.86
C ALA A 62 -6.75 8.17 2.49
N LYS A 63 -6.87 8.97 1.43
CA LYS A 63 -6.94 8.46 0.04
C LYS A 63 -5.67 7.72 -0.39
N LEU A 64 -4.49 8.21 -0.01
CA LEU A 64 -3.24 7.52 -0.31
C LEU A 64 -3.17 6.16 0.40
N ALA A 65 -3.59 6.08 1.68
CA ALA A 65 -3.66 4.83 2.42
C ALA A 65 -4.64 3.82 1.80
N GLU A 66 -5.77 4.30 1.29
CA GLU A 66 -6.74 3.49 0.53
C GLU A 66 -6.10 2.93 -0.75
N GLN A 67 -5.48 3.79 -1.58
CA GLN A 67 -4.82 3.37 -2.82
C GLN A 67 -3.67 2.37 -2.57
N ILE A 68 -2.90 2.55 -1.49
CA ILE A 68 -1.86 1.60 -1.08
C ILE A 68 -2.48 0.25 -0.70
N THR A 69 -3.64 0.26 -0.03
CA THR A 69 -4.38 -0.96 0.30
C THR A 69 -4.82 -1.69 -0.95
N GLU A 70 -5.45 -0.99 -1.90
CA GLU A 70 -5.88 -1.56 -3.19
C GLU A 70 -4.70 -2.16 -3.97
N LEU A 71 -3.55 -1.47 -3.98
CA LEU A 71 -2.33 -1.98 -4.61
C LEU A 71 -1.83 -3.27 -3.93
N GLY A 72 -1.83 -3.30 -2.59
CA GLY A 72 -1.46 -4.48 -1.81
C GLY A 72 -2.38 -5.68 -2.09
N GLU A 73 -3.69 -5.46 -2.20
CA GLU A 73 -4.66 -6.51 -2.54
C GLU A 73 -4.44 -7.07 -3.95
N ALA A 74 -4.15 -6.21 -4.92
CA ALA A 74 -3.83 -6.63 -6.28
C ALA A 74 -2.55 -7.48 -6.31
N LEU A 75 -1.50 -7.07 -5.59
CA LEU A 75 -0.24 -7.80 -5.48
C LEU A 75 -0.41 -9.14 -4.77
N SER A 76 -1.19 -9.20 -3.68
CA SER A 76 -1.52 -10.44 -2.98
C SER A 76 -2.31 -11.41 -3.87
N THR A 77 -3.21 -10.90 -4.70
CA THR A 77 -3.94 -11.71 -5.68
C THR A 77 -2.98 -12.33 -6.69
N ILE A 78 -2.03 -11.55 -7.20
CA ILE A 78 -1.00 -12.04 -8.12
C ILE A 78 -0.18 -13.15 -7.44
N ASP A 79 0.35 -12.91 -6.24
CA ASP A 79 1.14 -13.88 -5.48
C ASP A 79 0.42 -15.22 -5.31
N LYS A 80 -0.85 -15.15 -4.89
CA LYS A 80 -1.70 -16.33 -4.70
C LYS A 80 -1.89 -17.10 -6.00
N THR A 81 -2.21 -16.42 -7.11
CA THR A 81 -2.41 -17.08 -8.40
C THR A 81 -1.14 -17.79 -8.87
N PHE A 82 0.03 -17.18 -8.69
CA PHE A 82 1.29 -17.82 -9.08
C PHE A 82 1.62 -19.02 -8.19
N THR A 83 1.43 -18.90 -6.87
CA THR A 83 1.63 -20.01 -5.93
C THR A 83 0.71 -21.19 -6.23
N GLU A 84 -0.55 -20.93 -6.58
CA GLU A 84 -1.50 -21.98 -6.98
C GLU A 84 -1.05 -22.68 -8.27
N VAL A 85 -0.65 -21.92 -9.29
CA VAL A 85 -0.18 -22.46 -10.56
C VAL A 85 1.10 -23.29 -10.39
N ASP A 86 2.06 -22.81 -9.60
CA ASP A 86 3.31 -23.54 -9.34
C ASP A 86 3.04 -24.85 -8.59
N GLY A 87 2.13 -24.85 -7.61
CA GLY A 87 1.72 -26.07 -6.90
C GLY A 87 1.01 -27.08 -7.80
N GLU A 88 0.17 -26.62 -8.74
CA GLU A 88 -0.46 -27.49 -9.75
C GLU A 88 0.60 -28.11 -10.67
N LEU A 89 1.57 -27.32 -11.14
CA LEU A 89 2.67 -27.80 -11.98
C LEU A 89 3.57 -28.82 -11.24
N GLU A 90 3.93 -28.54 -9.99
CA GLU A 90 4.68 -29.48 -9.16
C GLU A 90 3.92 -30.80 -8.98
N GLY A 91 2.62 -30.71 -8.70
CA GLY A 91 1.75 -31.88 -8.58
C GLY A 91 1.70 -32.72 -9.86
N VAL A 92 1.67 -32.09 -11.04
CA VAL A 92 1.75 -32.79 -12.34
C VAL A 92 3.12 -33.43 -12.55
N LEU A 93 4.21 -32.75 -12.20
CA LEU A 93 5.58 -33.28 -12.37
C LEU A 93 5.86 -34.47 -11.43
N ILE A 94 5.43 -34.40 -10.17
CA ILE A 94 5.60 -35.48 -9.19
C ILE A 94 4.61 -36.63 -9.47
N GLY A 95 3.40 -36.31 -9.96
CA GLY A 95 2.37 -37.29 -10.31
C GLY A 95 2.59 -37.99 -11.65
N GLY A 96 3.40 -37.41 -12.54
CA GLY A 96 3.70 -37.94 -13.88
C GLY A 96 4.74 -39.06 -13.94
N ASP A 97 5.37 -39.41 -12.82
CA ASP A 97 6.38 -40.48 -12.70
C ASP A 97 5.80 -41.80 -12.15
N LYS A 98 4.50 -42.06 -12.39
CA LYS A 98 3.83 -43.34 -12.09
C LYS A 98 3.13 -43.92 -13.32
#